data_AF-A0A3D6B432-F1
#
_entry.id   AF-A0A3D6B432-F1
#
_cell.length_a   1.000
_cell.length_b   1.000
_cell.length_c   1.000
_cell.angle_alpha   90.00
_cell.angle_beta   90.00
_cell.angle_gamma   90.00
#
_symmetry.space_group_name_H-M   'P 1'
#
loop_
_entity.id
_entity.type
_entity.pdbx_description
1 polymer ?
#
loop_
_entity_poly.entity_id
_entity_poly.type
_entity_poly.pdbx_seq_one_letter_code
_entity_poly.pdbx_strand_id
1 'polypeptide(L)'
;MLEWCVRQDLNARSNRYMVVSGDPVKVTLTNWPIGKVEWFEAPLNPAEPDGASRKVPFTGELLIDRADFMEDAPKKFFRLKPEGEVRLKYTYIIKCNEVVKDESGKVVELKCSYDPSTKPGEGEWRSVKGTIHWVSTQFAKEVELRQYDKLFTLADMSQVPEDKDYKDFLNPDSLIVEKGWSEPALLEDNSGIAVQFERVGYYIKDKDSTDTLPVFNKTTALKDSFKIDA
;
A
#
# COMPACT_ATOMS: atom_id res chain seq x y z
N MET A 1 14.14 -18.80 -6.80
CA MET A 1 14.70 -19.16 -5.47
C MET A 1 15.11 -17.91 -4.69
N LEU A 2 15.95 -17.03 -5.24
CA LEU A 2 16.44 -15.83 -4.55
C LEU A 2 15.33 -14.95 -3.92
N GLU A 3 14.38 -14.45 -4.71
CA GLU A 3 13.25 -13.64 -4.22
C GLU A 3 12.39 -14.37 -3.18
N TRP A 4 12.31 -15.70 -3.26
CA TRP A 4 11.60 -16.48 -2.25
C TRP A 4 12.35 -16.45 -0.92
N CYS A 5 13.66 -16.70 -0.91
CA CYS A 5 14.49 -16.64 0.29
C CYS A 5 14.41 -15.25 0.96
N VAL A 6 14.55 -14.18 0.16
CA VAL A 6 14.45 -12.80 0.65
C VAL A 6 13.08 -12.55 1.29
N ARG A 7 11.97 -12.97 0.66
CA ARG A 7 10.63 -12.82 1.25
C ARG A 7 10.45 -13.60 2.53
N GLN A 8 11.03 -14.80 2.67
CA GLN A 8 10.91 -15.59 3.89
C GLN A 8 11.64 -14.92 5.06
N ASP A 9 12.87 -14.47 4.83
CA ASP A 9 13.65 -13.76 5.85
C ASP A 9 12.96 -12.45 6.30
N LEU A 10 12.56 -11.62 5.33
CA LEU A 10 11.94 -10.33 5.63
C LEU A 10 10.55 -10.46 6.25
N ASN A 11 9.77 -11.49 5.90
CA ASN A 11 8.45 -11.69 6.52
C ASN A 11 8.51 -11.86 8.05
N ALA A 12 9.61 -12.41 8.57
CA ALA A 12 9.80 -12.62 10.00
C ALA A 12 10.33 -11.37 10.73
N ARG A 13 11.16 -10.56 10.08
CA ARG A 13 11.94 -9.50 10.73
C ARG A 13 11.49 -8.08 10.42
N SER A 14 10.78 -7.87 9.30
CA SER A 14 10.43 -6.53 8.83
C SER A 14 9.30 -5.91 9.64
N ASN A 15 9.54 -4.70 10.13
CA ASN A 15 8.49 -3.77 10.56
C ASN A 15 7.54 -3.49 9.40
N ARG A 16 6.27 -3.21 9.73
CA ARG A 16 5.22 -2.99 8.74
C ARG A 16 4.64 -1.59 8.84
N TYR A 17 4.51 -0.96 7.68
CA TYR A 17 3.97 0.38 7.56
C TYR A 17 2.95 0.48 6.43
N MET A 18 2.05 1.46 6.53
CA MET A 18 1.12 1.78 5.43
C MET A 18 1.73 2.86 4.54
N VAL A 19 1.78 2.56 3.24
CA VAL A 19 2.23 3.45 2.18
C VAL A 19 1.33 3.24 0.98
N VAL A 20 0.77 4.32 0.45
CA VAL A 20 -0.03 4.35 -0.78
C VAL A 20 0.87 4.88 -1.89
N SER A 21 0.89 4.25 -3.07
CA SER A 21 1.84 4.60 -4.14
C SER A 21 1.19 5.10 -5.43
N GLY A 22 1.95 5.89 -6.19
CA GLY A 22 1.61 6.31 -7.54
C GLY A 22 0.48 7.33 -7.62
N ASP A 23 -0.68 6.90 -8.13
CA ASP A 23 -1.85 7.75 -8.40
C ASP A 23 -3.01 7.38 -7.45
N PRO A 24 -2.99 7.88 -6.19
CA PRO A 24 -3.91 7.46 -5.15
C PRO A 24 -5.34 7.92 -5.43
N VAL A 25 -6.30 7.27 -4.77
CA VAL A 25 -7.70 7.72 -4.77
C VAL A 25 -8.01 8.34 -3.41
N LYS A 26 -8.54 9.57 -3.41
CA LYS A 26 -8.99 10.23 -2.18
C LYS A 26 -10.26 9.55 -1.66
N VAL A 27 -10.33 9.35 -0.35
CA VAL A 27 -11.54 8.91 0.35
C VAL A 27 -11.93 9.97 1.36
N THR A 28 -13.19 10.41 1.35
CA THR A 28 -13.76 11.33 2.33
C THR A 28 -14.88 10.64 3.10
N LEU A 29 -14.73 10.57 4.41
CA LEU A 29 -15.70 9.99 5.34
C LEU A 29 -16.77 11.02 5.68
N THR A 30 -17.96 10.87 5.09
CA THR A 30 -19.06 11.86 5.14
C THR A 30 -19.67 12.02 6.53
N ASN A 31 -19.62 10.97 7.35
CA ASN A 31 -20.12 10.98 8.73
C ASN A 31 -19.01 11.10 9.78
N TRP A 32 -17.75 11.39 9.39
CA TRP A 32 -16.67 11.62 10.34
C TRP A 32 -16.73 13.05 10.92
N PRO A 33 -16.58 13.24 12.24
CA PRO A 33 -16.61 14.58 12.83
C PRO A 33 -15.48 15.47 12.30
N ILE A 34 -15.83 16.67 11.84
CA ILE A 34 -14.88 17.64 11.27
C ILE A 34 -13.77 17.96 12.29
N GLY A 35 -12.51 17.90 11.84
CA GLY A 35 -11.34 18.20 12.67
C GLY A 35 -10.96 17.13 13.70
N LYS A 36 -11.75 16.05 13.84
CA LYS A 36 -11.40 14.94 14.74
C LYS A 36 -10.23 14.16 14.16
N VAL A 37 -9.19 13.98 14.98
CA VAL A 37 -8.09 13.05 14.76
C VAL A 37 -8.18 11.95 15.80
N GLU A 38 -8.13 10.69 15.37
CA GLU A 38 -8.06 9.54 16.25
C GLU A 38 -6.77 8.77 15.99
N TRP A 39 -6.10 8.30 17.04
CA TRP A 39 -4.83 7.59 16.92
C TRP A 39 -5.04 6.12 17.26
N PHE A 40 -4.73 5.25 16.31
CA PHE A 40 -4.83 3.80 16.49
C PHE A 40 -3.46 3.20 16.79
N GLU A 41 -3.42 2.25 17.71
CA GLU A 41 -2.24 1.42 17.90
C GLU A 41 -2.26 0.25 16.92
N ALA A 42 -1.19 0.10 16.15
CA ALA A 42 -1.00 -1.00 15.23
C ALA A 42 0.30 -1.74 15.59
N PRO A 43 0.30 -3.09 15.61
CA PRO A 43 1.52 -3.86 15.83
C PRO A 43 2.55 -3.52 14.75
N LEU A 44 3.79 -3.31 15.17
CA LEU A 44 4.88 -2.95 14.27
C LEU A 44 5.33 -4.16 13.43
N ASN A 45 5.46 -5.33 14.08
CA ASN A 45 5.74 -6.60 13.41
C ASN A 45 4.74 -7.67 13.87
N PRO A 46 3.82 -8.14 13.02
CA PRO A 46 2.87 -9.20 13.36
C PRO A 46 3.50 -10.56 13.71
N ALA A 47 4.77 -10.79 13.38
CA ALA A 47 5.50 -11.98 13.83
C ALA A 47 5.91 -11.89 15.31
N GLU A 48 5.77 -10.70 15.92
CA GLU A 48 6.07 -10.42 17.33
C GLU A 48 4.81 -9.84 18.00
N PRO A 49 3.84 -10.68 18.42
CA PRO A 49 2.56 -10.21 18.97
C PRO A 49 2.70 -9.32 20.22
N ASP A 50 3.71 -9.59 21.04
CA ASP A 50 4.05 -8.80 22.25
C ASP A 50 5.15 -7.75 21.96
N GLY A 51 5.44 -7.52 20.69
CA GLY A 51 6.46 -6.59 20.22
C GLY A 51 6.02 -5.13 20.25
N ALA A 52 6.84 -4.26 19.66
CA ALA A 52 6.52 -2.84 19.57
C ALA A 52 5.23 -2.58 18.79
N SER A 53 4.53 -1.52 19.17
CA SER A 53 3.43 -0.94 18.40
C SER A 53 3.82 0.44 17.89
N ARG A 54 3.06 0.94 16.92
CA ARG A 54 3.15 2.31 16.44
C ARG A 54 1.78 2.96 16.42
N LYS A 55 1.76 4.29 16.47
CA LYS A 55 0.54 5.08 16.37
C LYS A 55 0.28 5.46 14.91
N VAL A 56 -0.96 5.23 14.47
CA VAL A 56 -1.43 5.52 13.12
C VAL A 56 -2.54 6.58 13.21
N PRO A 57 -2.35 7.79 12.63
CA PRO A 57 -3.37 8.83 12.64
C PRO A 57 -4.49 8.51 11.66
N PHE A 58 -5.73 8.60 12.14
CA PHE A 58 -6.96 8.47 11.35
C PHE A 58 -7.74 9.77 11.36
N THR A 59 -8.20 10.17 10.18
CA THR A 59 -8.96 11.40 9.93
C THR A 59 -10.13 11.12 8.98
N GLY A 60 -10.96 12.13 8.73
CA GLY A 60 -12.05 12.03 7.76
C GLY A 60 -11.59 11.99 6.29
N GLU A 61 -10.36 12.41 6.01
CA GLU A 61 -9.80 12.40 4.64
C GLU A 61 -8.59 11.47 4.55
N LEU A 62 -8.68 10.48 3.66
CA LEU A 62 -7.70 9.40 3.50
C LEU A 62 -7.26 9.25 2.05
N LEU A 63 -6.14 8.59 1.83
CA LEU A 63 -5.71 8.06 0.55
C LEU A 63 -5.71 6.54 0.59
N ILE A 64 -6.11 5.92 -0.51
CA ILE A 64 -5.99 4.48 -0.76
C ILE A 64 -5.33 4.24 -2.12
N ASP A 65 -4.78 3.05 -2.32
CA ASP A 65 -4.28 2.63 -3.64
C ASP A 65 -5.41 2.60 -4.66
N ARG A 66 -5.13 3.06 -5.88
CA ARG A 66 -6.10 3.00 -7.00
C ARG A 66 -6.57 1.58 -7.29
N ALA A 67 -5.69 0.60 -7.12
CA ALA A 67 -6.00 -0.82 -7.31
C ALA A 67 -6.98 -1.40 -6.25
N ASP A 68 -7.27 -0.63 -5.19
CA ASP A 68 -8.23 -1.00 -4.15
C ASP A 68 -9.65 -0.51 -4.40
N PHE A 69 -9.89 0.19 -5.51
CA PHE A 69 -11.23 0.56 -5.96
C PHE A 69 -11.51 0.10 -7.40
N MET A 70 -12.71 -0.41 -7.64
CA MET A 70 -13.17 -0.77 -8.98
C MET A 70 -14.69 -0.59 -9.08
N GLU A 71 -15.15 0.17 -10.08
CA GLU A 71 -16.60 0.38 -10.31
C GLU A 71 -17.27 -0.91 -10.77
N ASP A 72 -16.77 -1.49 -11.86
CA ASP A 72 -17.25 -2.75 -12.42
C ASP A 72 -16.48 -3.95 -11.85
N ALA A 73 -16.58 -4.14 -10.54
CA ALA A 73 -15.82 -5.13 -9.80
C ALA A 73 -16.28 -6.59 -10.08
N PRO A 74 -15.39 -7.51 -10.51
CA PRO A 74 -15.74 -8.92 -10.67
C PRO A 74 -16.04 -9.59 -9.32
N LYS A 75 -16.71 -10.76 -9.33
CA LYS A 75 -17.15 -11.45 -8.10
C LYS A 75 -16.02 -11.75 -7.10
N LYS A 76 -14.78 -11.93 -7.58
CA LYS A 76 -13.58 -12.22 -6.78
C LYS A 76 -12.80 -10.96 -6.36
N PHE A 77 -13.33 -9.77 -6.62
CA PHE A 77 -12.76 -8.52 -6.14
C PHE A 77 -13.30 -8.19 -4.75
N PHE A 78 -12.45 -8.33 -3.73
CA PHE A 78 -12.82 -8.16 -2.33
C PHE A 78 -12.42 -6.81 -1.73
N ARG A 79 -12.02 -5.86 -2.57
CA ARG A 79 -11.67 -4.49 -2.15
C ARG A 79 -12.91 -3.59 -2.31
N LEU A 80 -12.72 -2.27 -2.36
CA LEU A 80 -13.82 -1.32 -2.36
C LEU A 80 -14.47 -1.20 -3.74
N LYS A 81 -15.80 -1.11 -3.76
CA LYS A 81 -16.61 -0.94 -4.98
C LYS A 81 -17.85 -0.13 -4.64
N PRO A 82 -18.60 0.41 -5.63
CA PRO A 82 -19.85 1.13 -5.37
C PRO A 82 -20.79 0.31 -4.47
N GLU A 83 -21.36 0.95 -3.46
CA GLU A 83 -22.21 0.35 -2.42
C GLU A 83 -21.56 -0.79 -1.60
N GLY A 84 -20.29 -1.07 -1.84
CA GLY A 84 -19.52 -2.11 -1.16
C GLY A 84 -18.84 -1.61 0.10
N GLU A 85 -18.46 -2.55 0.95
CA GLU A 85 -17.75 -2.31 2.19
C GLU A 85 -16.36 -2.94 2.19
N VAL A 86 -15.43 -2.30 2.87
CA VAL A 86 -14.08 -2.81 3.09
C VAL A 86 -13.60 -2.43 4.49
N ARG A 87 -12.73 -3.25 5.07
CA ARG A 87 -12.04 -2.87 6.31
C ARG A 87 -10.81 -2.05 5.97
N LEU A 88 -10.68 -0.89 6.59
CA LEU A 88 -9.43 -0.16 6.62
C LEU A 88 -8.52 -0.85 7.64
N LYS A 89 -7.30 -1.20 7.23
CA LYS A 89 -6.40 -1.98 8.08
C LYS A 89 -6.17 -1.27 9.42
N TYR A 90 -6.24 -2.03 10.51
CA TYR A 90 -6.16 -1.57 11.90
C TYR A 90 -7.27 -0.63 12.37
N THR A 91 -8.32 -0.39 11.57
CA THR A 91 -9.37 0.58 11.92
C THR A 91 -10.77 0.08 11.52
N TYR A 92 -11.66 1.03 11.20
CA TYR A 92 -13.08 0.84 10.94
C TYR A 92 -13.36 0.11 9.61
N ILE A 93 -14.59 -0.36 9.47
CA ILE A 93 -15.19 -0.69 8.18
C ILE A 93 -15.77 0.58 7.58
N ILE A 94 -15.57 0.77 6.27
CA ILE A 94 -16.17 1.85 5.48
C ILE A 94 -17.05 1.29 4.38
N LYS A 95 -18.03 2.06 3.94
CA LYS A 95 -18.89 1.80 2.78
C LYS A 95 -18.74 2.91 1.74
N CYS A 96 -18.55 2.56 0.48
CA CYS A 96 -18.55 3.54 -0.62
C CYS A 96 -19.98 3.93 -0.98
N ASN A 97 -20.33 5.21 -0.85
CA ASN A 97 -21.66 5.74 -1.15
C ASN A 97 -21.70 6.51 -2.48
N GLU A 98 -20.62 7.19 -2.82
CA GLU A 98 -20.55 8.02 -4.03
C GLU A 98 -19.17 7.94 -4.66
N VAL A 99 -19.14 7.93 -5.99
CA VAL A 99 -17.93 7.92 -6.82
C VAL A 99 -17.87 9.25 -7.55
N VAL A 100 -16.88 10.07 -7.21
CA VAL A 100 -16.65 11.37 -7.83
C VAL A 100 -15.61 11.20 -8.94
N LYS A 101 -15.96 11.67 -10.14
CA LYS A 101 -15.12 11.63 -11.33
C LYS A 101 -14.77 13.04 -11.80
N ASP A 102 -13.61 13.18 -12.44
CA ASP A 102 -13.26 14.39 -13.17
C ASP A 102 -13.91 14.43 -14.56
N GLU A 103 -13.63 15.50 -15.32
CA GLU A 103 -14.16 15.72 -16.67
C GLU A 103 -13.75 14.63 -17.67
N SER A 104 -12.66 13.90 -17.41
CA SER A 104 -12.20 12.77 -18.24
C SER A 104 -12.88 11.45 -17.88
N GLY A 105 -13.72 11.44 -16.84
CA GLY A 105 -14.35 10.24 -16.30
C GLY A 105 -13.45 9.44 -15.36
N LYS A 106 -12.26 9.96 -15.00
CA LYS A 106 -11.36 9.30 -14.05
C LYS A 106 -11.87 9.49 -12.63
N VAL A 107 -11.88 8.42 -11.84
CA VAL A 107 -12.25 8.45 -10.41
C VAL A 107 -11.17 9.20 -9.63
N VAL A 108 -11.59 10.29 -8.97
CA VAL A 108 -10.70 11.19 -8.21
C VAL A 108 -10.99 11.18 -6.71
N GLU A 109 -12.24 10.92 -6.31
CA GLU A 109 -12.63 10.86 -4.91
C GLU A 109 -13.77 9.86 -4.69
N LEU A 110 -13.75 9.19 -3.54
CA LEU A 110 -14.84 8.35 -3.04
C LEU A 110 -15.43 8.98 -1.79
N LYS A 111 -16.73 9.22 -1.77
CA LYS A 111 -17.45 9.60 -0.54
C LYS A 111 -17.92 8.32 0.14
N CYS A 112 -17.43 8.10 1.35
CA CYS A 112 -17.70 6.89 2.11
C CYS A 112 -18.32 7.23 3.46
N SER A 113 -19.05 6.29 4.05
CA SER A 113 -19.45 6.33 5.45
C SER A 113 -18.62 5.33 6.22
N TYR A 114 -18.16 5.67 7.43
CA TYR A 114 -17.56 4.69 8.34
C TYR A 114 -18.61 4.14 9.31
N ASP A 115 -18.39 2.92 9.79
CA ASP A 115 -19.23 2.27 10.80
C ASP A 115 -18.58 2.41 12.20
N PRO A 116 -19.09 3.29 13.08
CA PRO A 116 -18.51 3.52 14.41
C PRO A 116 -18.54 2.27 15.30
N SER A 117 -19.49 1.36 15.08
CA SER A 117 -19.61 0.12 15.85
C SER A 117 -18.45 -0.85 15.57
N THR A 118 -17.67 -0.63 14.51
CA THR A 118 -16.60 -1.54 14.09
C THR A 118 -15.22 -1.14 14.59
N LYS A 119 -15.16 -0.25 15.60
CA LYS A 119 -13.92 0.20 16.22
C LYS A 119 -13.11 -1.00 16.72
N PRO A 120 -11.83 -1.14 16.35
CA PRO A 120 -10.99 -2.21 16.87
C PRO A 120 -10.96 -2.23 18.41
N GLY A 121 -11.07 -3.42 19.00
CA GLY A 121 -10.96 -3.63 20.46
C GLY A 121 -12.18 -3.24 21.30
N GLU A 122 -13.04 -2.34 20.82
CA GLU A 122 -14.21 -1.83 21.56
C GLU A 122 -15.55 -2.15 20.88
N GLY A 123 -15.52 -2.34 19.56
CA GLY A 123 -16.70 -2.50 18.72
C GLY A 123 -17.23 -3.93 18.58
N GLU A 124 -18.36 -4.05 17.88
CA GLU A 124 -18.93 -5.33 17.49
C GLU A 124 -18.04 -6.05 16.46
N TRP A 125 -17.91 -7.36 16.64
CA TRP A 125 -17.22 -8.19 15.66
C TRP A 125 -18.03 -8.27 14.36
N ARG A 126 -17.53 -7.58 13.33
CA ARG A 126 -18.08 -7.64 11.97
C ARG A 126 -16.98 -8.03 10.98
N SER A 127 -17.29 -9.05 10.17
CA SER A 127 -16.41 -9.53 9.10
C SER A 127 -16.83 -8.94 7.75
N VAL A 128 -15.84 -8.56 6.94
CA VAL A 128 -15.98 -8.14 5.55
C VAL A 128 -14.96 -8.89 4.70
N LYS A 129 -15.19 -8.99 3.39
CA LYS A 129 -14.40 -9.88 2.52
C LYS A 129 -12.95 -9.42 2.30
N GLY A 130 -12.66 -8.14 2.50
CA GLY A 130 -11.30 -7.63 2.30
C GLY A 130 -10.91 -6.53 3.25
N THR A 131 -9.60 -6.35 3.32
CA THR A 131 -8.93 -5.32 4.10
C THR A 131 -7.91 -4.63 3.20
N ILE A 132 -7.91 -3.30 3.21
CA ILE A 132 -7.01 -2.47 2.42
C ILE A 132 -6.17 -1.58 3.34
N HIS A 133 -4.96 -1.24 2.91
CA HIS A 133 -4.16 -0.23 3.60
C HIS A 133 -4.64 1.16 3.17
N TRP A 134 -4.23 2.18 3.92
CA TRP A 134 -4.65 3.55 3.73
C TRP A 134 -3.70 4.48 4.47
N VAL A 135 -3.70 5.76 4.16
CA VAL A 135 -3.02 6.80 4.96
C VAL A 135 -3.91 8.02 5.14
N SER A 136 -3.79 8.72 6.27
CA SER A 136 -4.48 10.00 6.48
C SER A 136 -3.87 11.09 5.62
N THR A 137 -4.70 11.83 4.86
CA THR A 137 -4.21 12.92 3.99
C THR A 137 -3.50 14.02 4.78
N GLN A 138 -4.02 14.35 5.97
CA GLN A 138 -3.47 15.41 6.82
C GLN A 138 -2.08 15.08 7.38
N PHE A 139 -1.80 13.79 7.64
CA PHE A 139 -0.57 13.35 8.28
C PHE A 139 0.38 12.61 7.34
N ALA A 140 -0.06 12.29 6.13
CA ALA A 140 0.74 11.59 5.14
C ALA A 140 2.05 12.33 4.86
N LYS A 141 3.12 11.57 4.69
CA LYS A 141 4.43 12.07 4.28
C LYS A 141 4.68 11.66 2.85
N GLU A 142 5.01 12.63 2.01
CA GLU A 142 5.43 12.35 0.65
C GLU A 142 6.79 11.64 0.68
N VAL A 143 6.90 10.56 -0.11
CA VAL A 143 8.11 9.75 -0.25
C VAL A 143 8.36 9.45 -1.73
N GLU A 144 9.62 9.32 -2.12
CA GLU A 144 10.00 8.78 -3.43
C GLU A 144 10.10 7.26 -3.34
N LEU A 145 9.44 6.57 -4.27
CA LEU A 145 9.44 5.13 -4.37
C LEU A 145 10.15 4.72 -5.67
N ARG A 146 11.23 3.94 -5.53
CA ARG A 146 11.98 3.36 -6.64
C ARG A 146 11.55 1.92 -6.82
N GLN A 147 10.66 1.71 -7.76
CA GLN A 147 10.08 0.42 -8.12
C GLN A 147 11.03 -0.33 -9.03
N TYR A 148 11.91 -1.14 -8.44
CA TYR A 148 12.78 -2.03 -9.19
C TYR A 148 12.03 -3.27 -9.70
N ASP A 149 12.41 -3.69 -10.90
CA ASP A 149 12.06 -4.97 -11.51
C ASP A 149 13.34 -5.60 -12.11
N LYS A 150 13.18 -6.74 -12.77
CA LYS A 150 14.26 -7.44 -13.48
C LYS A 150 14.92 -6.50 -14.47
N LEU A 151 16.26 -6.49 -14.48
CA LEU A 151 17.05 -5.67 -15.40
C LEU A 151 16.91 -6.10 -16.86
N PHE A 152 16.65 -7.38 -17.10
CA PHE A 152 16.53 -7.96 -18.44
C PHE A 152 15.16 -8.56 -18.66
N THR A 153 14.68 -8.51 -19.90
CA THR A 153 13.42 -9.11 -20.32
C THR A 153 13.53 -10.61 -20.57
N LEU A 154 14.73 -11.11 -20.87
CA LEU A 154 15.01 -12.55 -21.00
C LEU A 154 15.24 -13.20 -19.63
N ALA A 155 14.62 -14.37 -19.43
CA ALA A 155 14.85 -15.18 -18.24
C ALA A 155 16.23 -15.85 -18.23
N ASP A 156 16.78 -16.13 -19.42
CA ASP A 156 18.08 -16.75 -19.61
C ASP A 156 18.88 -15.95 -20.66
N MET A 157 19.90 -15.22 -20.19
CA MET A 157 20.73 -14.37 -21.05
C MET A 157 21.66 -15.17 -21.96
N SER A 158 21.81 -16.49 -21.78
CA SER A 158 22.53 -17.33 -22.74
C SER A 158 21.77 -17.53 -24.06
N GLN A 159 20.49 -17.12 -24.10
CA GLN A 159 19.61 -17.21 -25.26
C GLN A 159 19.58 -15.92 -26.10
N VAL A 160 20.46 -14.95 -25.82
CA VAL A 160 20.63 -13.77 -26.67
C VAL A 160 21.04 -14.25 -28.09
N PRO A 161 20.28 -13.90 -29.15
CA PRO A 161 20.64 -14.26 -30.52
C PRO A 161 22.02 -13.74 -30.92
N GLU A 162 22.76 -14.51 -31.72
CA GLU A 162 24.13 -14.13 -32.15
C GLU A 162 24.18 -12.80 -32.91
N ASP A 163 23.08 -12.40 -33.54
CA ASP A 163 22.93 -11.15 -34.30
C ASP A 163 22.46 -9.96 -33.45
N LYS A 164 22.29 -10.12 -32.13
CA LYS A 164 21.80 -9.08 -31.21
C LYS A 164 22.75 -8.79 -30.06
N ASP A 165 22.65 -7.59 -29.48
CA ASP A 165 23.38 -7.22 -28.27
C ASP A 165 22.50 -7.49 -27.04
N TYR A 166 23.10 -7.85 -25.90
CA TYR A 166 22.37 -8.04 -24.64
C TYR A 166 21.61 -6.76 -24.20
N LYS A 167 22.09 -5.58 -24.63
CA LYS A 167 21.44 -4.28 -24.39
C LYS A 167 20.06 -4.17 -25.02
N ASP A 168 19.81 -4.90 -26.11
CA ASP A 168 18.50 -4.95 -26.76
C ASP A 168 17.43 -5.60 -25.88
N PHE A 169 17.86 -6.28 -24.80
CA PHE A 169 17.01 -6.99 -23.85
C PHE A 169 16.97 -6.32 -22.47
N LEU A 170 17.50 -5.10 -22.34
CA LEU A 170 17.30 -4.30 -21.13
C LEU A 170 15.81 -4.02 -20.95
N ASN A 171 15.31 -4.24 -19.73
CA ASN A 171 13.94 -3.94 -19.38
C ASN A 171 13.79 -2.42 -19.17
N PRO A 172 13.04 -1.70 -20.02
CA PRO A 172 12.80 -0.27 -19.83
C PRO A 172 12.07 0.02 -18.52
N ASP A 173 11.32 -0.96 -18.00
CA ASP A 173 10.57 -0.87 -16.74
C ASP A 173 11.38 -1.45 -15.55
N SER A 174 12.69 -1.67 -15.71
CA SER A 174 13.56 -2.18 -14.63
C SER A 174 13.65 -1.24 -13.42
N LEU A 175 13.35 0.04 -13.64
CA LEU A 175 13.19 1.04 -12.59
C LEU A 175 12.10 2.02 -12.99
N ILE A 176 11.04 2.08 -12.19
CA ILE A 176 10.04 3.15 -12.25
C ILE A 176 10.17 3.99 -10.97
N VAL A 177 10.31 5.30 -11.11
CA VAL A 177 10.33 6.23 -9.99
C VAL A 177 8.97 6.89 -9.88
N GLU A 178 8.32 6.75 -8.73
CA GLU A 178 7.01 7.31 -8.46
C GLU A 178 6.94 7.98 -7.09
N LYS A 179 5.94 8.83 -6.88
CA LYS A 179 5.62 9.36 -5.56
C LYS A 179 4.81 8.36 -4.76
N GLY A 180 4.92 8.44 -3.45
CA GLY A 180 4.06 7.75 -2.50
C GLY A 180 3.72 8.62 -1.30
N TRP A 181 2.78 8.13 -0.51
CA TRP A 181 2.31 8.76 0.71
C TRP A 181 2.37 7.73 1.84
N SER A 182 3.27 7.95 2.80
CA SER A 182 3.43 7.06 3.95
C SER A 182 2.71 7.59 5.20
N GLU A 183 2.39 6.69 6.12
CA GLU A 183 2.12 7.11 7.49
C GLU A 183 3.37 7.72 8.15
N PRO A 184 3.22 8.63 9.14
CA PRO A 184 4.37 9.34 9.75
C PRO A 184 5.42 8.42 10.36
N ALA A 185 4.97 7.34 11.02
CA ALA A 185 5.84 6.43 11.77
C ALA A 185 6.92 5.77 10.90
N LEU A 186 6.73 5.66 9.58
CA LEU A 186 7.75 5.14 8.68
C LEU A 186 9.04 5.96 8.73
N LEU A 187 8.96 7.28 8.88
CA LEU A 187 10.13 8.15 8.86
C LEU A 187 10.99 8.03 10.13
N GLU A 188 10.41 7.47 11.19
CA GLU A 188 11.08 7.20 12.46
C GLU A 188 11.76 5.82 12.45
N ASP A 189 11.56 5.00 11.42
CA ASP A 189 12.18 3.68 11.32
C ASP A 189 13.70 3.80 11.14
N ASN A 190 14.41 3.19 12.08
CA ASN A 190 15.86 3.11 12.18
C ASN A 190 16.34 1.65 12.29
N SER A 191 15.52 0.70 11.82
CA SER A 191 15.83 -0.74 11.88
C SER A 191 17.02 -1.14 11.01
N GLY A 192 17.34 -0.32 9.99
CA GLY A 192 18.43 -0.57 9.06
C GLY A 192 18.20 -1.76 8.12
N ILE A 193 16.99 -2.33 8.11
CA ILE A 193 16.59 -3.44 7.25
C ILE A 193 15.39 -3.04 6.39
N ALA A 194 15.08 -3.85 5.38
CA ALA A 194 13.90 -3.60 4.57
C ALA A 194 12.64 -3.75 5.44
N VAL A 195 11.73 -2.80 5.33
CA VAL A 195 10.42 -2.80 5.97
C VAL A 195 9.37 -3.31 5.00
N GLN A 196 8.25 -3.81 5.48
CA GLN A 196 7.14 -4.20 4.63
C GLN A 196 6.15 -3.04 4.49
N PHE A 197 5.88 -2.62 3.27
CA PHE A 197 4.72 -1.79 2.97
C PHE A 197 3.51 -2.71 2.83
N GLU A 198 2.51 -2.46 3.67
CA GLU A 198 1.37 -3.33 3.85
C GLU A 198 0.65 -3.64 2.55
N ARG A 199 0.55 -4.93 2.19
CA ARG A 199 -0.04 -5.43 0.93
C ARG A 199 0.73 -5.07 -0.36
N VAL A 200 1.84 -4.35 -0.28
CA VAL A 200 2.60 -3.89 -1.45
C VAL A 200 3.86 -4.75 -1.64
N GLY A 201 4.81 -4.70 -0.70
CA GLY A 201 6.11 -5.30 -0.88
C GLY A 201 7.07 -4.95 0.25
N TYR A 202 8.33 -5.32 0.09
CA TYR A 202 9.41 -4.95 1.00
C TYR A 202 10.26 -3.86 0.39
N TYR A 203 10.59 -2.86 1.20
CA TYR A 203 11.28 -1.65 0.78
C TYR A 203 12.38 -1.29 1.77
N ILE A 204 13.54 -0.86 1.26
CA ILE A 204 14.65 -0.38 2.06
C ILE A 204 14.80 1.14 1.86
N LYS A 205 15.08 1.87 2.94
CA LYS A 205 15.42 3.29 2.87
C LYS A 205 16.73 3.44 2.09
N ASP A 206 16.70 4.20 1.00
CA ASP A 206 17.88 4.41 0.15
C ASP A 206 18.88 5.36 0.83
N LYS A 207 20.15 5.28 0.43
CA LYS A 207 21.21 6.18 0.93
C LYS A 207 21.05 7.63 0.43
N ASP A 208 20.34 7.84 -0.67
CA ASP A 208 20.01 9.16 -1.21
C ASP A 208 18.87 9.83 -0.42
N SER A 209 18.26 9.11 0.53
CA SER A 209 17.19 9.59 1.37
C SER A 209 17.66 10.73 2.29
N THR A 210 16.86 11.79 2.36
CA THR A 210 17.09 12.96 3.22
C THR A 210 15.84 13.25 4.06
N ASP A 211 15.96 14.13 5.06
CA ASP A 211 14.83 14.52 5.91
C ASP A 211 13.68 15.16 5.11
N THR A 212 13.98 15.83 4.00
CA THR A 212 13.01 16.49 3.13
C THR A 212 12.59 15.65 1.92
N LEU A 213 13.35 14.61 1.58
CA LEU A 213 13.07 13.69 0.49
C LEU A 213 13.37 12.26 0.94
N PRO A 214 12.44 11.60 1.65
CA PRO A 214 12.61 10.21 2.00
C PRO A 214 12.49 9.34 0.75
N VAL A 215 13.54 8.56 0.46
CA VAL A 215 13.60 7.65 -0.70
C VAL A 215 13.57 6.20 -0.24
N PHE A 216 12.75 5.38 -0.88
CA PHE A 216 12.65 3.94 -0.61
C PHE A 216 12.75 3.11 -1.89
N ASN A 217 13.59 2.09 -1.85
CA ASN A 217 13.79 1.15 -2.95
C ASN A 217 12.98 -0.12 -2.70
N LYS A 218 12.25 -0.59 -3.71
CA LYS A 218 11.63 -1.91 -3.67
C LYS A 218 12.70 -2.99 -3.65
N THR A 219 12.74 -3.76 -2.57
CA THR A 219 13.59 -4.95 -2.42
C THR A 219 12.97 -6.16 -3.12
N THR A 220 11.68 -6.41 -2.86
CA THR A 220 10.93 -7.49 -3.51
C THR A 220 9.42 -7.31 -3.28
N ALA A 221 8.59 -7.74 -4.22
CA ALA A 221 7.13 -7.73 -4.07
C ALA A 221 6.66 -8.77 -3.03
N LEU A 222 5.42 -8.64 -2.55
CA LEU A 222 4.80 -9.75 -1.80
C LEU A 222 4.55 -10.97 -2.71
N LYS A 223 4.19 -12.10 -2.10
CA LYS A 223 3.71 -13.24 -2.89
C LYS A 223 2.33 -12.90 -3.45
N ASP A 224 2.29 -12.64 -4.74
CA ASP A 224 1.02 -12.39 -5.41
C ASP A 224 0.16 -13.66 -5.39
N SER A 225 -1.06 -13.53 -4.89
CA SER A 225 -2.04 -14.62 -4.82
C SER A 225 -3.21 -14.38 -5.77
N PHE A 226 -3.25 -13.23 -6.45
CA PHE A 226 -4.36 -12.81 -7.29
C PHE A 226 -3.92 -12.67 -8.74
N LYS A 227 -4.17 -13.71 -9.54
CA LYS A 227 -4.16 -13.59 -11.00
C LYS A 227 -5.58 -13.28 -11.46
N ILE A 228 -5.74 -12.22 -12.24
CA ILE A 228 -6.89 -12.10 -13.12
C ILE A 228 -6.57 -13.02 -14.29
N ASP A 229 -7.26 -14.17 -14.35
CA ASP A 229 -7.25 -14.97 -15.57
C ASP A 229 -7.83 -14.07 -16.69
N ALA A 230 -7.00 -13.78 -17.69
CA ALA A 230 -7.37 -13.04 -18.88
C ALA A 230 -8.23 -13.92 -19.81
#